data_AF-A0A2V9ZDE0-F1
#
_entry.id   AF-A0A2V9ZDE0-F1
#
_cell.length_a   1.000
_cell.length_b   1.000
_cell.length_c   1.000
_cell.angle_alpha   90.00
_cell.angle_beta   90.00
_cell.angle_gamma   90.00
#
_symmetry.space_group_name_H-M   'P 1'
#
loop_
_entity.id
_entity.type
_entity.pdbx_description
1 polymer ?
#
loop_
_entity_poly.entity_id
_entity_poly.type
_entity_poly.pdbx_seq_one_letter_code
_entity_poly.pdbx_strand_id
1 'polypeptide(L)' 'MRNWSIPAGRIFGIEIRVHLTFLFLLFFVWITEFEAHGHASAGRGLALVGIIFLS' A
#
# COMPACT_ATOMS: atom_id res chain seq x y z
N MET A 1 -16.52 19.27 1.67
CA MET A 1 -15.08 18.96 1.73
C MET A 1 -14.93 17.47 1.44
N ARG A 2 -14.38 17.09 0.28
CA ARG A 2 -14.37 15.68 -0.17
C ARG A 2 -13.30 14.91 0.62
N ASN A 3 -13.70 13.91 1.41
CA ASN A 3 -12.77 13.07 2.15
C ASN A 3 -12.09 12.07 1.17
N TRP A 4 -10.75 12.07 1.13
CA TRP A 4 -9.95 11.15 0.29
C TRP A 4 -9.26 10.05 1.14
N SER A 5 -9.64 9.95 2.40
CA SER A 5 -9.18 8.92 3.31
C SER A 5 -10.21 7.80 3.44
N ILE A 6 -9.76 6.56 3.31
CA ILE A 6 -10.56 5.34 3.47
C ILE A 6 -10.26 4.75 4.85
N PRO A 7 -11.26 4.38 5.65
CA PRO A 7 -11.02 3.67 6.91
C PRO A 7 -10.44 2.28 6.61
N ALA A 8 -9.24 2.01 7.11
CA ALA A 8 -8.56 0.73 6.95
C ALA A 8 -8.79 -0.21 8.13
N GLY A 9 -9.23 0.32 9.28
CA GLY A 9 -9.54 -0.47 10.46
C GLY A 9 -9.45 0.33 11.75
N ARG A 10 -9.50 -0.37 12.88
CA ARG A 10 -9.36 0.23 14.21
C ARG A 10 -8.47 -0.65 15.08
N ILE A 11 -7.40 -0.08 15.63
CA ILE A 11 -6.45 -0.77 16.51
C ILE A 11 -6.45 -0.06 17.87
N PHE A 12 -6.69 -0.80 18.97
CA PHE A 12 -6.80 -0.23 20.33
C PHE A 12 -7.75 0.98 20.46
N GLY A 13 -8.81 1.01 19.65
CA GLY A 13 -9.76 2.12 19.61
C GLY A 13 -9.37 3.28 18.70
N ILE A 14 -8.16 3.28 18.13
CA ILE A 14 -7.65 4.28 17.19
C ILE A 14 -8.06 3.90 15.76
N GLU A 15 -8.78 4.78 15.07
CA GLU A 15 -9.18 4.58 13.69
C GLU A 15 -8.00 4.85 12.75
N ILE A 16 -7.64 3.84 11.96
CA ILE A 16 -6.61 3.97 10.93
C ILE A 16 -7.30 4.38 9.63
N ARG A 17 -6.83 5.48 9.07
CA ARG A 17 -7.29 6.02 7.80
C ARG A 17 -6.14 6.07 6.81
N VAL A 18 -6.40 5.59 5.60
CA VAL A 18 -5.41 5.54 4.53
C VAL A 18 -5.84 6.49 3.43
N HIS A 19 -4.95 7.39 3.04
CA HIS A 19 -5.19 8.32 1.95
C HIS A 19 -5.14 7.60 0.60
N LEU A 20 -6.04 7.94 -0.32
CA LEU A 20 -6.10 7.32 -1.64
C LEU A 20 -4.79 7.51 -2.43
N THR A 21 -4.12 8.65 -2.29
CA THR A 21 -2.81 8.90 -2.91
C THR A 21 -1.73 7.95 -2.42
N PHE A 22 -1.79 7.56 -1.15
CA PHE A 22 -0.88 6.57 -0.59
C PHE A 22 -1.14 5.17 -1.17
N LEU A 23 -2.42 4.80 -1.36
CA LEU A 23 -2.77 3.56 -2.05
C LEU A 23 -2.25 3.55 -3.50
N PHE A 24 -2.38 4.67 -4.21
CA PHE A 24 -1.80 4.79 -5.56
C PHE A 24 -0.28 4.63 -5.57
N LEU A 25 0.42 5.18 -4.58
CA LEU A 25 1.86 4.99 -4.43
C LEU A 25 2.22 3.51 -4.21
N LEU A 26 1.52 2.81 -3.30
CA LEU A 26 1.76 1.39 -3.07
C LEU A 26 1.49 0.53 -4.31
N PHE A 27 0.42 0.83 -5.04
CA PHE A 27 0.10 0.16 -6.30
C PHE A 27 1.17 0.43 -7.37
N PHE A 28 1.64 1.67 -7.49
CA PHE A 28 2.71 2.05 -8.41
C PHE A 28 4.02 1.31 -8.10
N VAL A 29 4.38 1.22 -6.82
CA VAL A 29 5.57 0.47 -6.38
C VAL A 29 5.44 -1.01 -6.75
N TRP A 30 4.27 -1.62 -6.50
CA TRP A 30 4.05 -3.03 -6.81
C TRP A 30 4.20 -3.34 -8.29
N ILE A 31 3.57 -2.53 -9.17
CA ILE A 31 3.69 -2.68 -10.62
C ILE A 31 5.14 -2.47 -11.07
N THR A 32 5.80 -1.43 -10.57
CA THR A 32 7.17 -1.12 -10.98
C THR A 32 8.14 -2.25 -10.61
N GLU A 33 7.98 -2.83 -9.42
CA GLU A 33 8.76 -3.98 -8.98
C GLU A 33 8.48 -5.24 -9.80
N PHE A 34 7.21 -5.44 -10.18
CA PHE A 34 6.77 -6.54 -11.03
C PHE A 34 7.33 -6.42 -12.45
N GLU A 35 7.26 -5.23 -13.07
CA GLU A 35 7.82 -4.96 -14.39
C GLU A 35 9.35 -5.09 -14.41
N ALA A 36 10.03 -4.64 -13.34
CA ALA A 36 11.49 -4.66 -13.28
C ALA A 36 12.08 -6.07 -13.09
N HIS A 37 11.37 -6.97 -12.41
CA HIS A 37 11.93 -8.28 -12.00
C HIS A 37 11.08 -9.49 -12.46
N GLY A 38 9.97 -9.25 -13.16
CA GLY A 38 9.10 -10.29 -13.73
C GLY A 38 8.27 -11.06 -12.70
N HIS A 39 7.51 -12.04 -13.17
CA HIS A 39 6.53 -12.77 -12.36
C HIS A 39 7.12 -13.52 -11.16
N ALA A 40 8.41 -13.87 -11.19
CA ALA A 40 9.11 -14.51 -10.08
C ALA A 40 9.26 -13.60 -8.85
N SER A 41 9.11 -12.28 -9.00
CA SER A 41 9.25 -11.31 -7.91
C SER A 41 7.92 -10.93 -7.25
N ALA A 42 6.77 -11.49 -7.67
CA ALA A 42 5.46 -11.07 -7.17
C ALA A 42 5.36 -11.09 -5.63
N GLY A 43 5.91 -12.11 -4.98
CA GLY A 43 5.98 -12.21 -3.52
C GLY A 43 6.90 -11.15 -2.87
N ARG A 44 8.03 -10.83 -3.52
CA ARG A 44 8.94 -9.77 -3.09
C ARG A 44 8.29 -8.38 -3.24
N GLY A 45 7.54 -8.15 -4.32
CA GLY A 45 6.76 -6.93 -4.50
C GLY A 45 5.72 -6.73 -3.42
N LEU A 46 4.99 -7.79 -3.04
CA LEU A 46 4.05 -7.72 -1.91
C LEU A 46 4.75 -7.46 -0.57
N ALA A 47 5.92 -8.07 -0.34
CA ALA A 47 6.71 -7.81 0.87
C ALA A 47 7.17 -6.33 0.95
N LEU A 48 7.63 -5.76 -0.16
CA LEU A 48 8.01 -4.35 -0.25
C LEU A 48 6.82 -3.41 0.02
N VAL A 49 5.67 -3.69 -0.58
CA VAL A 49 4.42 -2.95 -0.31
C VAL A 49 4.06 -3.00 1.17
N GLY A 50 4.14 -4.19 1.79
CA GLY A 50 3.86 -4.36 3.22
C GLY A 50 4.82 -3.59 4.12
N ILE A 51 6.12 -3.60 3.80
CA ILE A 51 7.13 -2.82 4.54
C ILE A 51 6.84 -1.32 4.45
N ILE A 52 6.55 -0.80 3.26
CA ILE A 52 6.25 0.63 3.05
C ILE A 52 4.95 1.03 3.76
N PHE A 53 3.97 0.14 3.81
CA PHE A 53 2.72 0.41 4.53
C PHE A 53 2.90 0.48 6.05
N LEU A 54 3.87 -0.26 6.60
CA LEU A 54 4.10 -0.40 8.04
C LEU A 54 5.19 0.55 8.61
N SER A 55 5.99 1.21 7.76
CA SER A 55 7.04 2.17 8.14
C SER A 55 6.50 3.53 8.53
#